data_AF-A0AAV6A2F2-F1
#
_entry.id   AF-A0AAV6A2F2-F1
#
_cell.length_a   1.000
_cell.length_b   1.000
_cell.length_c   1.000
_cell.angle_alpha   90.00
_cell.angle_beta   90.00
_cell.angle_gamma   90.00
#
_symmetry.space_group_name_H-M   'P 1'
#
loop_
_entity.id
_entity.type
_entity.pdbx_description
1 polymer ?
#
loop_
_entity_poly.entity_id
_entity_poly.type
_entity_poly.pdbx_seq_one_letter_code
_entity_poly.pdbx_strand_id
1 'polypeptide(L)'
;MGAGLGYALGGAQGALIGAGVGAGLGAAGGYMYADQVAKRHEMLKGKEQDLNTRIAFAEAVNSDTRAYNQRLQKEVTDLEPKIASLETRMKAQRVTKEELDRQKQDLAQRIDYANKQLAAGQKELQDLQSFRAKQSSASPRLDAQIAALEANLEETKAHTAALASQSARI
;
A
#
# COMPACT_ATOMS: atom_id res chain seq x y z
N MET A 1 14.78 15.00 -26.38
CA MET A 1 14.04 13.80 -26.83
C MET A 1 13.41 13.17 -25.59
N GLY A 2 12.07 13.14 -25.52
CA GLY A 2 11.33 12.56 -24.39
C GLY A 2 10.12 13.39 -23.93
N ALA A 3 9.31 13.88 -24.87
CA ALA A 3 7.99 14.47 -24.58
C ALA A 3 6.93 13.37 -24.71
N GLY A 4 5.97 13.38 -23.79
CA GLY A 4 4.98 12.32 -23.62
C GLY A 4 4.08 12.11 -24.82
N LEU A 5 3.66 10.86 -25.01
CA LEU A 5 2.52 10.48 -25.84
C LEU A 5 1.93 9.18 -25.30
N GLY A 6 0.68 9.26 -24.87
CA GLY A 6 -0.13 8.12 -24.44
C GLY A 6 -1.62 8.44 -24.49
N TYR A 7 -2.02 9.37 -25.35
CA TYR A 7 -3.41 9.62 -25.72
C TYR A 7 -3.52 9.41 -27.22
N ALA A 8 -4.06 8.26 -27.62
CA ALA A 8 -4.89 8.08 -28.81
C ALA A 8 -5.14 6.59 -28.99
N LEU A 9 -6.38 6.16 -28.74
CA LEU A 9 -7.07 5.10 -29.50
C LEU A 9 -8.52 5.06 -29.00
N GLY A 10 -9.46 5.63 -29.78
CA GLY A 10 -10.89 5.37 -29.61
C GLY A 10 -11.79 6.60 -29.82
N GLY A 11 -12.58 6.58 -30.90
CA GLY A 11 -13.38 7.70 -31.41
C GLY A 11 -14.49 8.23 -30.49
N ALA A 12 -15.05 9.37 -30.93
CA ALA A 12 -15.82 10.36 -30.19
C ALA A 12 -17.17 9.93 -29.55
N GLN A 13 -17.43 8.64 -29.34
CA GLN A 13 -18.55 8.14 -28.53
C GLN A 13 -18.14 7.10 -27.46
N GLY A 14 -16.86 6.75 -27.35
CA GLY A 14 -16.33 5.83 -26.32
C GLY A 14 -15.41 6.48 -25.27
N ALA A 15 -15.00 7.74 -25.46
CA ALA A 15 -13.99 8.40 -24.64
C ALA A 15 -14.45 8.78 -23.22
N LEU A 16 -15.75 8.72 -22.92
CA LEU A 16 -16.28 9.02 -21.58
C LEU A 16 -16.32 7.80 -20.65
N ILE A 17 -16.19 6.57 -21.18
CA ILE A 17 -16.25 5.35 -20.35
C ILE A 17 -14.86 4.71 -20.17
N GLY A 18 -13.90 4.97 -21.07
CA GLY A 18 -12.53 4.46 -20.98
C GLY A 18 -11.56 5.30 -20.14
N ALA A 19 -11.88 6.56 -19.83
CA ALA A 19 -11.06 7.41 -18.97
C ALA A 19 -11.30 7.19 -17.46
N GLY A 20 -12.37 6.47 -17.11
CA GLY A 20 -12.78 6.27 -15.71
C GLY A 20 -12.09 5.11 -15.00
N VAL A 21 -11.37 4.23 -15.71
CA VAL A 21 -10.95 2.93 -15.16
C VAL A 21 -9.43 2.72 -15.14
N GLY A 22 -8.65 3.35 -16.02
CA GLY A 22 -7.19 3.11 -16.07
C GLY A 22 -6.30 4.27 -15.61
N ALA A 23 -6.82 5.50 -15.50
CA ALA A 23 -5.99 6.69 -15.33
C ALA A 23 -5.88 7.19 -13.88
N GLY A 24 -6.61 6.59 -12.93
CA GLY A 24 -6.71 7.13 -11.58
C GLY A 24 -5.48 6.93 -10.71
N LEU A 25 -4.83 5.77 -10.77
CA LEU A 25 -3.90 5.36 -9.70
C LEU A 25 -2.86 4.32 -10.16
N GLY A 26 -2.56 4.21 -11.46
CA GLY A 26 -1.64 3.19 -12.01
C GLY A 26 -0.24 3.69 -12.39
N ALA A 27 -0.04 5.00 -12.60
CA ALA A 27 1.20 5.50 -13.22
C ALA A 27 1.89 6.69 -12.53
N ALA A 28 1.33 7.30 -11.48
CA ALA A 28 1.92 8.51 -10.87
C ALA A 28 2.05 8.49 -9.33
N GLY A 29 1.71 7.39 -8.67
CA GLY A 29 1.88 7.22 -7.22
C GLY A 29 3.06 6.30 -6.91
N GLY A 30 4.28 6.70 -7.26
CA GLY A 30 5.49 5.93 -6.96
C GLY A 30 5.59 5.62 -5.46
N TYR A 31 5.29 4.37 -5.10
CA TYR A 31 5.30 3.89 -3.73
C TYR A 31 6.75 3.70 -3.25
N MET A 32 7.31 4.74 -2.63
CA MET A 32 8.65 4.68 -2.04
C MET A 32 8.65 4.36 -0.53
N TYR A 33 7.62 3.73 0.05
CA TYR A 33 7.68 3.38 1.49
C TYR A 33 8.85 2.42 1.76
N ALA A 34 8.99 1.34 0.97
CA ALA A 34 10.09 0.41 1.10
C ALA A 34 11.46 1.10 0.90
N ASP A 35 11.58 1.98 -0.10
CA ASP A 35 12.79 2.78 -0.32
C ASP A 35 13.07 3.78 0.80
N GLN A 36 12.03 4.36 1.41
CA GLN A 36 12.14 5.34 2.47
C GLN A 36 12.52 4.68 3.80
N VAL A 37 11.96 3.50 4.09
CA VAL A 37 12.39 2.65 5.21
C VAL A 37 13.84 2.21 4.99
N ALA A 38 14.20 1.77 3.78
CA ALA A 38 15.58 1.41 3.45
C ALA A 38 16.55 2.58 3.66
N LYS A 39 16.22 3.79 3.19
CA LYS A 39 17.00 5.01 3.45
C LYS A 39 17.11 5.35 4.93
N ARG A 40 16.05 5.13 5.71
CA ARG A 40 16.08 5.35 7.17
C ARG A 40 16.91 4.30 7.89
N HIS A 41 16.96 3.07 7.37
CA HIS A 41 17.90 2.04 7.78
C HIS A 41 19.36 2.45 7.52
N GLU A 42 19.63 3.05 6.35
CA GLU A 42 20.98 3.60 6.09
C GLU A 42 21.35 4.70 7.09
N MET A 43 20.41 5.55 7.48
CA MET A 43 20.62 6.60 8.50
C MET A 43 20.81 6.04 9.92
N LEU A 44 20.28 4.84 10.20
CA LEU A 44 20.51 4.13 11.47
C LEU A 44 21.90 3.51 11.56
N LYS A 45 22.57 3.26 10.42
CA LYS A 45 23.83 2.53 10.35
C LYS A 45 24.90 3.21 11.23
N GLY A 46 25.47 2.46 12.17
CA GLY A 46 26.45 2.97 13.13
C GLY A 46 25.86 3.63 14.38
N LYS A 47 24.53 3.74 14.48
CA LYS A 47 23.78 4.16 15.68
C LYS A 47 22.76 3.13 16.14
N GLU A 48 22.87 1.89 15.66
CA GLU A 48 21.91 0.80 15.90
C GLU A 48 21.80 0.38 17.38
N GLN A 49 22.69 0.84 18.26
CA GLN A 49 22.63 0.56 19.70
C GLN A 49 22.04 1.72 20.51
N ASP A 50 21.82 2.88 19.88
CA ASP A 50 21.27 4.05 20.55
C ASP A 50 19.75 3.96 20.64
N LEU A 51 19.23 3.93 21.87
CA LEU A 51 17.81 3.82 22.15
C LEU A 51 17.01 4.98 21.54
N ASN A 52 17.51 6.21 21.66
CA ASN A 52 16.81 7.39 21.14
C ASN A 52 16.72 7.37 19.62
N THR A 53 17.79 6.97 18.94
CA THR A 53 17.82 6.83 17.48
C THR A 53 16.85 5.75 17.02
N ARG A 54 16.76 4.63 17.74
CA ARG A 54 15.77 3.58 17.43
C ARG A 54 14.33 4.00 17.69
N ILE A 55 14.06 4.76 18.75
CA ILE A 55 12.73 5.32 19.00
C ILE A 55 12.35 6.28 17.86
N ALA A 56 13.25 7.19 17.47
CA ALA A 56 13.01 8.11 16.36
C ALA A 56 12.79 7.37 15.03
N PHE A 57 13.55 6.30 14.77
CA PHE A 57 13.31 5.44 13.61
C PHE A 57 11.94 4.78 13.67
N ALA A 58 11.58 4.15 14.79
CA ALA A 58 10.28 3.49 14.96
C ALA A 58 9.11 4.47 14.83
N GLU A 59 9.22 5.67 15.42
CA GLU A 59 8.26 6.78 15.27
C GLU A 59 8.06 7.14 13.80
N ALA A 60 9.16 7.30 13.10
CA ALA A 60 9.13 7.70 11.72
C ALA A 60 8.52 6.59 10.84
N VAL A 61 8.91 5.32 11.05
CA VAL A 61 8.31 4.16 10.37
C VAL A 61 6.80 4.12 10.64
N ASN A 62 6.38 4.27 11.89
CA ASN A 62 4.96 4.33 12.26
C ASN A 62 4.19 5.44 11.56
N SER A 63 4.76 6.63 11.47
CA SER A 63 4.15 7.75 10.75
C SER A 63 3.96 7.41 9.27
N ASP A 64 4.97 6.81 8.64
CA ASP A 64 4.90 6.43 7.24
C ASP A 64 3.87 5.30 7.01
N THR A 65 3.83 4.28 7.89
CA THR A 65 2.85 3.18 7.80
C THR A 65 1.43 3.69 8.00
N ARG A 66 1.23 4.60 8.94
CA ARG A 66 -0.09 5.19 9.19
C ARG A 66 -0.57 6.03 8.00
N ALA A 67 0.32 6.82 7.40
CA ALA A 67 0.00 7.57 6.19
C ALA A 67 -0.33 6.64 5.01
N TYR A 68 0.34 5.49 4.93
CA TYR A 68 0.04 4.45 3.97
C TYR A 68 -1.34 3.83 4.22
N ASN A 69 -1.66 3.44 5.46
CA ASN A 69 -2.97 2.89 5.83
C ASN A 69 -4.12 3.81 5.47
N GLN A 70 -4.01 5.11 5.79
CA GLN A 70 -5.05 6.08 5.46
C GLN A 70 -5.31 6.17 3.95
N ARG A 71 -4.27 6.00 3.12
CA ARG A 71 -4.42 5.98 1.66
C ARG A 71 -5.02 4.66 1.20
N LEU A 72 -4.52 3.53 1.71
CA LEU A 72 -5.03 2.20 1.37
C LEU A 72 -6.52 2.07 1.75
N GLN A 73 -6.93 2.63 2.89
CA GLN A 73 -8.32 2.72 3.31
C GLN A 73 -9.17 3.53 2.32
N LYS A 74 -8.66 4.68 1.85
CA LYS A 74 -9.33 5.48 0.82
C LYS A 74 -9.46 4.70 -0.49
N GLU A 75 -8.39 4.01 -0.91
CA GLU A 75 -8.42 3.17 -2.11
C GLU A 75 -9.48 2.06 -1.99
N VAL A 76 -9.54 1.34 -0.87
CA VAL A 76 -10.58 0.33 -0.62
C VAL A 76 -11.98 0.92 -0.74
N THR A 77 -12.18 2.11 -0.15
CA THR A 77 -13.49 2.80 -0.13
C THR A 77 -13.88 3.31 -1.52
N ASP A 78 -12.91 3.82 -2.29
CA ASP A 78 -13.12 4.35 -3.64
C ASP A 78 -13.31 3.23 -4.68
N LEU A 79 -12.75 2.04 -4.43
CA LEU A 79 -12.84 0.87 -5.31
C LEU A 79 -14.13 0.08 -5.11
N GLU A 80 -14.68 0.01 -3.89
CA GLU A 80 -15.92 -0.73 -3.60
C GLU A 80 -17.09 -0.38 -4.56
N PRO A 81 -17.49 0.91 -4.74
CA PRO A 81 -18.59 1.24 -5.65
C PRO A 81 -18.26 0.96 -7.12
N LYS A 82 -16.97 1.05 -7.49
CA LYS A 82 -16.50 0.79 -8.87
C LYS A 82 -16.61 -0.71 -9.19
N ILE A 83 -16.21 -1.56 -8.25
CA ILE A 83 -16.29 -3.01 -8.37
C ILE A 83 -17.74 -3.49 -8.36
N ALA A 84 -18.60 -2.93 -7.51
CA ALA A 84 -20.03 -3.22 -7.54
C ALA A 84 -20.68 -2.84 -8.89
N SER A 85 -20.28 -1.71 -9.46
CA SER A 85 -20.70 -1.31 -10.82
C SER A 85 -20.16 -2.26 -11.90
N LEU A 86 -18.92 -2.73 -11.77
CA LEU A 86 -18.33 -3.67 -12.72
C LEU A 86 -19.04 -5.03 -12.65
N GLU A 87 -19.27 -5.57 -11.45
CA GLU A 87 -19.98 -6.83 -11.22
C GLU A 87 -21.38 -6.79 -11.85
N THR A 88 -22.10 -5.67 -11.68
CA THR A 88 -23.41 -5.46 -12.30
C THR A 88 -23.31 -5.46 -13.84
N ARG A 89 -22.30 -4.80 -14.40
CA ARG A 89 -22.07 -4.77 -15.85
C ARG A 89 -21.62 -6.13 -16.39
N MET A 90 -20.85 -6.91 -15.63
CA MET A 90 -20.45 -8.28 -15.96
C MET A 90 -21.66 -9.20 -16.03
N LYS A 91 -22.55 -9.13 -15.03
CA LYS A 91 -23.83 -9.87 -15.02
C LYS A 91 -24.71 -9.51 -16.22
N ALA A 92 -24.66 -8.26 -16.66
CA ALA A 92 -25.36 -7.79 -17.87
C ALA A 92 -24.61 -8.10 -19.19
N GLN A 93 -23.47 -8.80 -19.16
CA GLN A 93 -22.60 -9.07 -20.32
C GLN A 93 -22.15 -7.81 -21.08
N ARG A 94 -22.05 -6.66 -20.38
CA ARG A 94 -21.64 -5.36 -20.94
C ARG A 94 -20.16 -5.03 -20.70
N VAL A 95 -19.37 -5.98 -20.21
CA VAL A 95 -17.94 -5.83 -19.91
C VAL A 95 -17.15 -6.70 -20.88
N THR A 96 -16.14 -6.13 -21.52
CA THR A 96 -15.21 -6.89 -22.37
C THR A 96 -14.21 -7.65 -21.50
N LYS A 97 -13.67 -8.76 -22.01
CA LYS A 97 -12.63 -9.50 -21.30
C LYS A 97 -11.40 -8.65 -21.04
N GLU A 98 -10.99 -7.80 -21.99
CA GLU A 98 -9.81 -6.95 -21.79
C GLU A 98 -9.99 -5.95 -20.65
N GLU A 99 -11.20 -5.38 -20.49
CA GLU A 99 -11.50 -4.44 -19.41
C GLU A 99 -11.46 -5.13 -18.04
N LEU A 100 -11.97 -6.36 -17.99
CA LEU A 100 -11.96 -7.18 -16.77
C LEU A 100 -10.53 -7.58 -16.39
N ASP A 101 -9.75 -8.07 -17.36
CA ASP A 101 -8.37 -8.50 -17.13
C ASP A 101 -7.48 -7.32 -16.67
N ARG A 102 -7.69 -6.13 -17.23
CA ARG A 102 -6.99 -4.91 -16.77
C ARG A 102 -7.31 -4.56 -15.32
N GLN A 103 -8.57 -4.61 -14.92
CA GLN A 103 -8.95 -4.32 -13.54
C GLN A 103 -8.40 -5.37 -12.56
N LYS A 104 -8.44 -6.64 -12.92
CA LYS A 104 -7.81 -7.70 -12.13
C LYS A 104 -6.31 -7.49 -11.99
N GLN A 105 -5.64 -7.10 -13.07
CA GLN A 105 -4.21 -6.84 -13.04
C GLN A 105 -3.84 -5.63 -12.17
N ASP A 106 -4.61 -4.54 -12.25
CA ASP A 106 -4.40 -3.36 -11.39
C ASP A 106 -4.61 -3.70 -9.90
N LEU A 107 -5.68 -4.41 -9.57
CA LEU A 107 -5.93 -4.87 -8.20
C LEU A 107 -4.85 -5.84 -7.72
N ALA A 108 -4.42 -6.78 -8.55
CA ALA A 108 -3.34 -7.71 -8.23
C ALA A 108 -2.02 -6.98 -7.95
N GLN A 109 -1.69 -5.96 -8.74
CA GLN A 109 -0.51 -5.13 -8.48
C GLN A 109 -0.62 -4.39 -7.15
N ARG A 110 -1.77 -3.77 -6.84
CA ARG A 110 -2.00 -3.11 -5.54
C ARG A 110 -1.83 -4.07 -4.36
N ILE A 111 -2.39 -5.26 -4.47
CA ILE A 111 -2.28 -6.31 -3.44
C ILE A 111 -0.82 -6.74 -3.28
N ASP A 112 -0.08 -6.95 -4.37
CA ASP A 112 1.34 -7.28 -4.33
C ASP A 112 2.17 -6.18 -3.66
N TYR A 113 1.93 -4.91 -4.01
CA TYR A 113 2.59 -3.79 -3.35
C TYR A 113 2.27 -3.73 -1.86
N ALA A 114 1.01 -3.87 -1.47
CA ALA A 114 0.62 -3.86 -0.06
C ALA A 114 1.23 -5.03 0.72
N ASN A 115 1.31 -6.22 0.12
CA ASN A 115 1.98 -7.38 0.70
C ASN A 115 3.49 -7.15 0.89
N LYS A 116 4.15 -6.50 -0.08
CA LYS A 116 5.57 -6.11 0.06
C LYS A 116 5.78 -5.14 1.21
N GLN A 117 4.89 -4.17 1.40
CA GLN A 117 4.97 -3.25 2.54
C GLN A 117 4.73 -3.95 3.87
N LEU A 118 3.75 -4.86 3.93
CA LEU A 118 3.51 -5.70 5.10
C LEU A 118 4.76 -6.50 5.47
N ALA A 119 5.40 -7.14 4.50
CA ALA A 119 6.63 -7.90 4.74
C ALA A 119 7.78 -7.01 5.25
N ALA A 120 7.95 -5.82 4.67
CA ALA A 120 8.96 -4.86 5.13
C ALA A 120 8.67 -4.39 6.56
N GLY A 121 7.44 -3.98 6.87
CA GLY A 121 7.06 -3.53 8.20
C GLY A 121 7.11 -4.63 9.26
N GLN A 122 6.75 -5.88 8.91
CA GLN A 122 6.92 -7.04 9.80
C GLN A 122 8.39 -7.29 10.14
N LYS A 123 9.29 -7.12 9.17
CA LYS A 123 10.74 -7.24 9.40
C LYS A 123 11.23 -6.16 10.37
N GLU A 124 10.74 -4.92 10.24
CA GLU A 124 11.07 -3.85 11.18
C GLU A 124 10.52 -4.08 12.58
N LEU A 125 9.28 -4.57 12.68
CA LEU A 125 8.68 -4.94 13.96
C LEU A 125 9.55 -5.99 14.67
N GLN A 126 10.02 -7.00 13.92
CA GLN A 126 10.88 -8.04 14.46
C GLN A 126 12.24 -7.50 14.90
N ASP A 127 12.85 -6.56 14.16
CA ASP A 127 14.11 -5.93 14.58
C ASP A 127 13.94 -5.09 15.85
N LEU A 128 12.87 -4.28 15.93
CA LEU A 128 12.56 -3.47 17.10
C LEU A 128 12.28 -4.34 18.34
N GLN A 129 11.52 -5.43 18.19
CA GLN A 129 11.29 -6.41 19.25
C GLN A 129 12.58 -7.09 19.70
N SER A 130 13.43 -7.49 18.75
CA SER A 130 14.72 -8.11 19.04
C SER A 130 15.65 -7.16 19.81
N PHE A 131 15.65 -5.88 19.46
CA PHE A 131 16.41 -4.87 20.20
C PHE A 131 15.82 -4.61 21.58
N ARG A 132 14.49 -4.52 21.69
CA ARG A 132 13.81 -4.36 22.98
C ARG A 132 14.13 -5.50 23.94
N ALA A 133 14.22 -6.73 23.45
CA ALA A 133 14.59 -7.91 24.22
C ALA A 133 16.07 -7.89 24.68
N LYS A 134 16.95 -7.25 23.91
CA LYS A 134 18.37 -7.07 24.27
C LYS A 134 18.61 -5.94 25.27
N GLN A 135 17.66 -5.02 25.42
CA GLN A 135 17.77 -3.95 26.41
C GLN A 135 17.47 -4.46 27.83
N SER A 136 18.41 -4.20 28.75
CA SER A 136 18.25 -4.53 30.17
C SER A 136 17.22 -3.64 30.88
N SER A 137 16.94 -2.45 30.34
CA SER A 137 16.02 -1.47 30.93
C SER A 137 14.72 -1.40 30.13
N ALA A 138 13.58 -1.36 30.83
CA ALA A 138 12.31 -1.15 30.17
C ALA A 138 12.24 0.24 29.52
N SER A 139 11.74 0.30 28.28
CA SER A 139 11.53 1.55 27.56
C SER A 139 10.07 1.66 27.12
N PRO A 140 9.19 2.29 27.93
CA PRO A 140 7.77 2.42 27.62
C PRO A 140 7.50 3.10 26.28
N ARG A 141 8.39 4.02 25.86
CA ARG A 141 8.28 4.68 24.56
C ARG A 141 8.53 3.71 23.41
N LEU A 142 9.58 2.89 23.49
CA LEU A 142 9.86 1.88 22.47
C LEU A 142 8.73 0.84 22.42
N ASP A 143 8.24 0.41 23.59
CA ASP A 143 7.10 -0.53 23.69
C ASP A 143 5.84 0.03 23.03
N ALA A 144 5.55 1.32 23.26
CA ALA A 144 4.43 1.99 22.59
C ALA A 144 4.60 2.07 21.07
N GLN A 145 5.82 2.32 20.57
CA GLN A 145 6.07 2.34 19.13
C GLN A 145 5.96 0.95 18.50
N ILE A 146 6.41 -0.10 19.18
CA ILE A 146 6.24 -1.49 18.72
C ILE A 146 4.74 -1.82 18.61
N ALA A 147 3.96 -1.52 19.65
CA ALA A 147 2.53 -1.75 19.65
C ALA A 147 1.79 -0.95 18.55
N ALA A 148 2.17 0.31 18.34
CA ALA A 148 1.62 1.13 17.27
C ALA A 148 1.96 0.58 15.88
N LEU A 149 3.18 0.07 15.68
CA LEU A 149 3.59 -0.54 14.42
C LEU A 149 2.81 -1.82 14.15
N GLU A 150 2.66 -2.67 15.16
CA GLU A 150 1.86 -3.89 15.08
C GLU A 150 0.40 -3.59 14.70
N ALA A 151 -0.23 -2.62 15.35
CA ALA A 151 -1.59 -2.19 15.02
C ALA A 151 -1.70 -1.66 13.59
N ASN A 152 -0.74 -0.83 13.14
CA ASN A 152 -0.71 -0.33 11.78
C ASN A 152 -0.57 -1.48 10.76
N LEU A 153 0.25 -2.50 11.04
CA LEU A 153 0.42 -3.64 10.14
C LEU A 153 -0.85 -4.49 10.05
N GLU A 154 -1.56 -4.70 11.16
CA GLU A 154 -2.84 -5.41 11.13
C GLU A 154 -3.91 -4.62 10.35
N GLU A 155 -3.95 -3.30 10.46
CA GLU A 155 -4.79 -2.46 9.60
C GLU A 155 -4.43 -2.60 8.11
N THR A 156 -3.14 -2.53 7.78
CA THR A 156 -2.68 -2.72 6.39
C THR A 156 -3.15 -4.06 5.84
N LYS A 157 -3.01 -5.12 6.64
CA LYS A 157 -3.41 -6.48 6.28
C LYS A 157 -4.92 -6.60 6.09
N ALA A 158 -5.71 -5.99 6.96
CA ALA A 158 -7.16 -5.96 6.82
C ALA A 158 -7.60 -5.26 5.52
N HIS A 159 -7.02 -4.10 5.21
CA HIS A 159 -7.31 -3.40 3.96
C HIS A 159 -6.84 -4.17 2.73
N THR A 160 -5.68 -4.82 2.78
CA THR A 160 -5.17 -5.66 1.69
C THR A 160 -6.09 -6.85 1.45
N ALA A 161 -6.58 -7.50 2.52
CA ALA A 161 -7.55 -8.57 2.42
C ALA A 161 -8.89 -8.10 1.82
N ALA A 162 -9.33 -6.88 2.15
CA ALA A 162 -10.51 -6.27 1.53
C ALA A 162 -10.33 -6.07 0.02
N LEU A 163 -9.18 -5.55 -0.44
CA LEU A 163 -8.85 -5.43 -1.85
C LEU A 163 -8.80 -6.79 -2.56
N ALA A 164 -8.23 -7.81 -1.93
CA ALA A 164 -8.19 -9.16 -2.47
C ALA A 164 -9.59 -9.77 -2.62
N SER A 165 -10.44 -9.59 -1.61
CA SER A 165 -11.84 -10.02 -1.65
C SER A 165 -12.62 -9.31 -2.76
N GLN A 166 -12.44 -8.00 -2.89
CA GLN A 166 -12.97 -7.18 -3.97
C GLN A 166 -12.53 -7.70 -5.35
N SER A 167 -11.24 -8.00 -5.52
CA SER A 167 -10.71 -8.56 -6.77
C SER A 167 -11.26 -9.94 -7.10
N ALA A 168 -11.67 -10.73 -6.12
CA ALA A 168 -12.22 -12.07 -6.34
C ALA A 168 -13.70 -12.06 -6.78
N ARG A 169 -14.40 -10.93 -6.62
CA ARG A 169 -15.81 -10.76 -7.01
C ARG A 169 -16.01 -10.50 -8.51
N ILE A 170 -14.96 -10.03 -9.18
CA ILE A 170 -14.91 -9.77 -10.62
C ILE A 170 -14.03 -10.83 -11.27
#